data_AF-A0A7C1DG59-F1
#
_entry.id   AF-A0A7C1DG59-F1
#
_cell.length_a   1.000
_cell.length_b   1.000
_cell.length_c   1.000
_cell.angle_alpha   90.00
_cell.angle_beta   90.00
_cell.angle_gamma   90.00
#
_symmetry.space_group_name_H-M   'P 1'
#
loop_
_entity.id
_entity.type
_entity.pdbx_description
1 polymer ?
#
loop_
_entity_poly.entity_id
_entity_poly.type
_entity_poly.pdbx_seq_one_letter_code
_entity_poly.pdbx_strand_id
1 'polypeptide(L)'
;MKVRDYENVIRHYLAKRPDLNISRVTVCWCLNDLYQEITDIETPGVKWRSSFSDVLLRLRSKSHLFLFLKKTVWDRPQSYYRFDSGFYENDHPWLIDAADRLDVIQRFCEEQQVRFDMILLPYAFQLRPPGDVRPQQAIGKLLRDRGIPYYDLLDDLAPSDASTSLFLYGDGIHFSKKGHARTAERLIRREGIPPAPKENPSGEGFPVGTSGRVRSRRSSFP
;
A
#
# COMPACT_ATOMS: atom_id res chain seq x y z
N MET A 1 -4.05 -19.36 -0.31
CA MET A 1 -5.09 -18.37 0.04
C MET A 1 -4.96 -17.22 -0.95
N LYS A 2 -5.95 -16.99 -1.83
CA LYS A 2 -5.98 -15.76 -2.64
C LYS A 2 -6.40 -14.63 -1.69
N VAL A 3 -5.48 -13.73 -1.39
CA VAL A 3 -5.65 -12.54 -0.54
C VAL A 3 -6.58 -11.58 -1.30
N ARG A 4 -7.89 -11.84 -1.29
CA ARG A 4 -8.90 -11.09 -2.06
C ARG A 4 -10.00 -10.47 -1.20
N ASP A 5 -9.97 -10.75 0.09
CA ASP A 5 -10.97 -10.29 1.04
C ASP A 5 -10.30 -10.13 2.41
N TYR A 6 -10.28 -8.88 2.90
CA TYR A 6 -9.70 -8.52 4.18
C TYR A 6 -10.32 -9.35 5.32
N GLU A 7 -11.63 -9.60 5.28
CA GLU A 7 -12.34 -10.34 6.31
C GLU A 7 -11.80 -11.78 6.40
N ASN A 8 -11.74 -12.47 5.28
CA ASN A 8 -11.22 -13.84 5.22
C ASN A 8 -9.76 -13.96 5.71
N VAL A 9 -8.91 -12.98 5.38
CA VAL A 9 -7.52 -12.95 5.84
C VAL A 9 -7.45 -12.76 7.35
N ILE A 10 -8.19 -11.78 7.87
CA ILE A 10 -8.21 -11.45 9.30
C ILE A 10 -8.76 -12.61 10.10
N ARG A 11 -9.89 -13.19 9.68
CA ARG A 11 -10.46 -14.39 10.32
C ARG A 11 -9.52 -15.57 10.29
N HIS A 12 -8.78 -15.78 9.19
CA HIS A 12 -7.81 -16.85 9.11
C HIS A 12 -6.72 -16.70 10.19
N TYR A 13 -6.12 -15.51 10.32
CA TYR A 13 -5.03 -15.31 11.27
C TYR A 13 -5.52 -15.23 12.72
N LEU A 14 -6.60 -14.51 13.01
CA LEU A 14 -7.08 -14.37 14.39
C LEU A 14 -7.72 -15.67 14.92
N ALA A 15 -8.48 -16.40 14.11
CA ALA A 15 -9.18 -17.60 14.59
C ALA A 15 -8.39 -18.91 14.42
N LYS A 16 -7.56 -19.03 13.37
CA LYS A 16 -6.88 -20.30 13.02
C LYS A 16 -5.40 -20.33 13.35
N ARG A 17 -4.82 -19.21 13.80
CA ARG A 17 -3.40 -19.11 14.17
C ARG A 17 -3.23 -18.55 15.59
N PRO A 18 -3.72 -19.27 16.62
CA PRO A 18 -3.55 -18.85 18.02
C PRO A 18 -2.09 -18.84 18.46
N ASP A 19 -1.19 -19.43 17.69
CA ASP A 19 0.26 -19.34 17.88
C ASP A 19 0.81 -17.93 17.64
N LEU A 20 0.06 -17.07 16.94
CA LEU A 20 0.42 -15.68 16.70
C LEU A 20 -0.25 -14.79 17.75
N ASN A 21 0.56 -14.09 18.56
CA ASN A 21 0.06 -13.07 19.48
C ASN A 21 -0.19 -11.76 18.72
N ILE A 22 -1.36 -11.67 18.06
CA ILE A 22 -1.74 -10.51 17.26
C ILE A 22 -2.49 -9.52 18.15
N SER A 23 -1.91 -8.36 18.42
CA SER A 23 -2.53 -7.29 19.23
C SER A 23 -3.20 -6.20 18.39
N ARG A 24 -2.91 -6.15 17.08
CA ARG A 24 -3.42 -5.12 16.17
C ARG A 24 -3.56 -5.63 14.74
N VAL A 25 -4.61 -5.17 14.07
CA VAL A 25 -4.83 -5.30 12.63
C VAL A 25 -4.97 -3.90 12.04
N THR A 26 -4.17 -3.61 11.01
CA THR A 26 -4.27 -2.36 10.25
C THR A 26 -4.52 -2.66 8.78
N VAL A 27 -5.60 -2.11 8.23
CA VAL A 27 -5.94 -2.23 6.81
C VAL A 27 -5.42 -1.00 6.05
N CYS A 28 -4.57 -1.22 5.05
CA CYS A 28 -4.18 -0.17 4.11
C CYS A 28 -5.19 -0.13 2.97
N TRP A 29 -5.96 0.94 2.87
CA TRP A 29 -7.07 1.09 1.93
C TRP A 29 -6.70 2.02 0.76
N CYS A 30 -6.88 1.54 -0.46
CA CYS A 30 -6.80 2.33 -1.70
C CYS A 30 -8.19 2.53 -2.32
N LEU A 31 -8.36 3.55 -3.19
CA LEU A 31 -9.68 3.83 -3.80
C LEU A 31 -10.25 2.66 -4.62
N ASN A 32 -9.40 1.84 -5.23
CA ASN A 32 -9.81 0.66 -6.00
C ASN A 32 -10.12 -0.58 -5.14
N ASP A 33 -9.99 -0.51 -3.82
CA ASP A 33 -10.34 -1.64 -2.93
C ASP A 33 -11.84 -1.89 -2.86
N LEU A 34 -12.62 -0.90 -3.31
CA LEU A 34 -14.07 -0.86 -3.25
C LEU A 34 -14.77 -1.93 -4.11
N TYR A 35 -14.06 -2.53 -5.08
CA TYR A 35 -14.67 -3.44 -6.05
C TYR A 35 -13.82 -4.69 -6.34
N GLN A 36 -12.95 -5.09 -5.41
CA GLN A 36 -12.03 -6.23 -5.60
C GLN A 36 -12.73 -7.58 -5.90
N GLU A 37 -14.02 -7.72 -5.57
CA GLU A 37 -14.82 -8.93 -5.82
C GLU A 37 -15.54 -8.95 -7.17
N ILE A 38 -15.56 -7.83 -7.89
CA ILE A 38 -16.29 -7.69 -9.14
C ILE A 38 -15.34 -7.98 -10.29
N THR A 39 -15.62 -9.06 -11.03
CA THR A 39 -14.75 -9.55 -12.10
C THR A 39 -14.93 -8.81 -13.43
N ASP A 40 -16.02 -8.05 -13.60
CA ASP A 40 -16.44 -7.46 -14.88
C ASP A 40 -16.25 -5.95 -14.97
N ILE A 41 -15.43 -5.35 -14.10
CA ILE A 41 -15.17 -3.91 -14.16
C ILE A 41 -14.16 -3.61 -15.26
N GLU A 42 -14.65 -2.99 -16.33
CA GLU A 42 -13.83 -2.49 -17.42
C GLU A 42 -13.01 -1.28 -16.98
N THR A 43 -11.85 -1.54 -16.38
CA THR A 43 -10.90 -0.50 -16.02
C THR A 43 -10.34 0.25 -17.25
N PRO A 44 -9.97 1.54 -17.11
CA PRO A 44 -9.41 2.32 -18.20
C PRO A 44 -8.21 1.63 -18.87
N GLY A 45 -8.32 1.36 -20.18
CA GLY A 45 -7.25 0.78 -21.00
C GLY A 45 -7.44 -0.67 -21.46
N VAL A 46 -8.52 -1.36 -21.04
CA VAL A 46 -8.85 -2.71 -21.50
C VAL A 46 -9.52 -2.71 -22.89
N LYS A 47 -10.54 -1.85 -23.09
CA LYS A 47 -11.32 -1.77 -24.35
C LYS A 47 -10.51 -1.42 -25.62
N TRP A 48 -9.43 -0.66 -25.50
CA TRP A 48 -8.62 -0.24 -26.65
C TRP A 48 -7.60 -1.29 -27.13
N ARG A 49 -7.41 -2.40 -26.38
CA ARG A 49 -6.50 -3.48 -26.79
C ARG A 49 -7.07 -4.37 -27.89
N SER A 50 -8.40 -4.44 -28.05
CA SER A 50 -9.03 -5.37 -29.00
C SER A 50 -9.23 -4.80 -30.41
N SER A 51 -9.39 -3.49 -30.57
CA SER A 51 -9.81 -2.92 -31.88
C SER A 51 -8.70 -2.38 -32.78
N PHE A 52 -7.45 -2.23 -32.30
CA PHE A 52 -6.35 -1.62 -33.08
C PHE A 52 -4.98 -2.31 -32.85
N SER A 53 -4.96 -3.60 -32.50
CA SER A 53 -3.76 -4.27 -31.98
C SER A 53 -2.55 -4.19 -32.91
N ASP A 54 -2.70 -4.50 -34.20
CA ASP A 54 -1.54 -4.86 -35.02
C ASP A 54 -0.77 -3.65 -35.56
N VAL A 55 -1.49 -2.58 -35.91
CA VAL A 55 -0.89 -1.31 -36.37
C VAL A 55 -0.25 -0.57 -35.20
N LEU A 56 -0.93 -0.52 -34.05
CA LEU A 56 -0.39 0.10 -32.84
C LEU A 56 0.77 -0.70 -32.24
N LEU A 57 0.78 -2.05 -32.35
CA LEU A 57 1.92 -2.88 -31.94
C LEU A 57 3.18 -2.59 -32.76
N ARG A 58 3.04 -2.38 -34.08
CA ARG A 58 4.16 -1.99 -34.96
C ARG A 58 4.67 -0.57 -34.71
N LEU A 59 3.78 0.38 -34.43
CA LEU A 59 4.17 1.75 -34.02
C LEU A 59 4.82 1.78 -32.63
N ARG A 60 4.31 0.95 -31.70
CA ARG A 60 4.83 0.80 -30.33
C ARG A 60 6.23 0.18 -30.30
N SER A 61 6.55 -0.75 -31.20
CA SER A 61 7.85 -1.42 -31.23
C SER A 61 8.97 -0.59 -31.88
N LYS A 62 8.63 0.48 -32.62
CA LYS A 62 9.61 1.23 -33.44
C LYS A 62 9.74 2.72 -33.12
N SER A 63 8.88 3.30 -32.28
CA SER A 63 8.90 4.76 -32.06
C SER A 63 8.86 5.13 -30.59
N HIS A 64 10.03 5.48 -30.04
CA HIS A 64 10.16 6.15 -28.75
C HIS A 64 9.34 7.45 -28.70
N LEU A 65 9.14 8.11 -29.85
CA LEU A 65 8.30 9.29 -30.00
C LEU A 65 6.81 8.97 -29.81
N PHE A 66 6.32 7.81 -30.29
CA PHE A 66 4.94 7.38 -30.05
C PHE A 66 4.69 7.08 -28.56
N LEU A 67 5.65 6.42 -27.89
CA LEU A 67 5.58 6.20 -26.43
C LEU A 67 5.69 7.51 -25.64
N PHE A 68 6.46 8.48 -26.12
CA PHE A 68 6.56 9.82 -25.57
C PHE A 68 5.24 10.58 -25.74
N LEU A 69 4.73 10.75 -26.98
CA LEU A 69 3.45 11.43 -27.24
C LEU A 69 2.29 10.78 -26.47
N LYS A 70 2.21 9.45 -26.43
CA LYS A 70 1.14 8.77 -25.70
C LYS A 70 1.18 9.05 -24.20
N LYS A 71 2.37 9.19 -23.61
CA LYS A 71 2.53 9.58 -22.20
C LYS A 71 2.29 11.07 -21.97
N THR A 72 2.69 11.92 -22.92
CA THR A 72 2.48 13.37 -22.86
C THR A 72 1.01 13.74 -23.04
N VAL A 73 0.24 12.94 -23.80
CA VAL A 73 -1.17 13.21 -24.11
C VAL A 73 -2.14 12.49 -23.15
N TRP A 74 -1.76 11.37 -22.53
CA TRP A 74 -2.67 10.59 -21.69
C TRP A 74 -2.18 10.47 -20.23
N ASP A 75 -2.75 11.29 -19.34
CA ASP A 75 -2.52 11.20 -17.89
C ASP A 75 -3.25 9.98 -17.32
N ARG A 76 -2.56 8.83 -17.37
CA ARG A 76 -3.08 7.55 -16.88
C ARG A 76 -3.46 7.62 -15.40
N PRO A 77 -2.64 8.12 -14.46
CA PRO A 77 -3.04 8.37 -13.08
C PRO A 77 -4.37 9.11 -12.92
N GLN A 78 -4.55 10.23 -13.65
CA GLN A 78 -5.81 10.97 -13.61
C GLN A 78 -6.99 10.16 -14.17
N SER A 79 -6.77 9.37 -15.22
CA SER A 79 -7.83 8.54 -15.83
C SER A 79 -8.36 7.49 -14.85
N TYR A 80 -7.47 6.78 -14.16
CA TYR A 80 -7.86 5.81 -13.13
C TYR A 80 -8.53 6.49 -11.94
N TYR A 81 -7.96 7.60 -11.46
CA TYR A 81 -8.57 8.38 -10.39
C TYR A 81 -10.02 8.77 -10.72
N ARG A 82 -10.27 9.35 -11.91
CA ARG A 82 -11.62 9.79 -12.30
C ARG A 82 -12.59 8.62 -12.41
N PHE A 83 -12.12 7.47 -12.87
CA PHE A 83 -12.92 6.25 -12.93
C PHE A 83 -13.33 5.81 -11.52
N ASP A 84 -12.36 5.66 -10.62
CA ASP A 84 -12.61 5.21 -9.25
C ASP A 84 -13.43 6.23 -8.45
N SER A 85 -13.21 7.52 -8.68
CA SER A 85 -13.92 8.62 -8.00
C SER A 85 -15.43 8.53 -8.16
N GLY A 86 -15.92 8.03 -9.29
CA GLY A 86 -17.35 7.87 -9.54
C GLY A 86 -18.05 6.94 -8.53
N PHE A 87 -17.31 6.00 -7.94
CA PHE A 87 -17.85 5.09 -6.92
C PHE A 87 -17.86 5.68 -5.50
N TYR A 88 -17.35 6.91 -5.32
CA TYR A 88 -17.33 7.62 -4.05
C TYR A 88 -18.32 8.78 -3.99
N GLU A 89 -19.09 9.00 -5.05
CA GLU A 89 -20.11 10.04 -5.13
C GLU A 89 -21.51 9.46 -4.83
N ASN A 90 -22.42 10.31 -4.31
CA ASN A 90 -23.86 10.04 -4.16
C ASN A 90 -24.23 8.72 -3.44
N ASP A 91 -23.55 8.40 -2.33
CA ASP A 91 -23.82 7.19 -1.53
C ASP A 91 -23.82 5.90 -2.37
N HIS A 92 -22.87 5.79 -3.30
CA HIS A 92 -22.79 4.66 -4.22
C HIS A 92 -22.87 3.32 -3.47
N PRO A 93 -23.68 2.35 -3.92
CA PRO A 93 -23.93 1.11 -3.18
C PRO A 93 -22.66 0.34 -2.80
N TRP A 94 -21.64 0.36 -3.66
CA TRP A 94 -20.36 -0.31 -3.37
C TRP A 94 -19.56 0.36 -2.25
N LEU A 95 -19.67 1.67 -2.07
CA LEU A 95 -19.02 2.37 -0.96
C LEU A 95 -19.71 1.99 0.37
N ILE A 96 -21.03 1.89 0.35
CA ILE A 96 -21.82 1.45 1.51
C ILE A 96 -21.50 -0.02 1.85
N ASP A 97 -21.49 -0.92 0.86
CA ASP A 97 -21.13 -2.33 1.05
C ASP A 97 -19.70 -2.49 1.61
N ALA A 98 -18.74 -1.75 1.06
CA ALA A 98 -17.38 -1.73 1.56
C ALA A 98 -17.31 -1.30 3.03
N ALA A 99 -18.07 -0.27 3.42
CA ALA A 99 -18.10 0.19 4.81
C ALA A 99 -18.80 -0.80 5.75
N ASP A 100 -19.88 -1.45 5.31
CA ASP A 100 -20.55 -2.49 6.10
C ASP A 100 -19.60 -3.69 6.36
N ARG A 101 -18.79 -4.08 5.38
CA ARG A 101 -17.75 -5.11 5.56
C ARG A 101 -16.67 -4.68 6.54
N LEU A 102 -16.22 -3.43 6.48
CA LEU A 102 -15.23 -2.89 7.41
C LEU A 102 -15.77 -2.86 8.86
N ASP A 103 -17.05 -2.56 9.05
CA ASP A 103 -17.73 -2.63 10.35
C ASP A 103 -17.79 -4.08 10.88
N VAL A 104 -18.11 -5.06 10.02
CA VAL A 104 -18.03 -6.50 10.38
C VAL A 104 -16.62 -6.89 10.83
N ILE A 105 -15.59 -6.43 10.11
CA ILE A 105 -14.19 -6.68 10.45
C ILE A 105 -13.82 -6.04 11.79
N GLN A 106 -14.22 -4.78 12.02
CA GLN A 106 -13.95 -4.07 13.27
C GLN A 106 -14.54 -4.82 14.45
N ARG A 107 -15.83 -5.18 14.40
CA ARG A 107 -16.51 -5.91 15.48
C ARG A 107 -15.84 -7.24 15.77
N PHE A 108 -15.45 -7.98 14.71
CA PHE A 108 -14.72 -9.22 14.90
C PHE A 108 -13.37 -9.01 15.59
N CYS A 109 -12.62 -7.96 15.25
CA CYS A 109 -11.37 -7.64 15.95
C CYS A 109 -11.62 -7.26 17.41
N GLU A 110 -12.66 -6.47 17.70
CA GLU A 110 -13.06 -6.07 19.06
C GLU A 110 -13.43 -7.28 19.93
N GLU A 111 -14.19 -8.24 19.39
CA GLU A 111 -14.51 -9.51 20.05
C GLU A 111 -13.26 -10.32 20.42
N GLN A 112 -12.21 -10.23 19.59
CA GLN A 112 -10.91 -10.87 19.84
C GLN A 112 -9.96 -10.00 20.68
N GLN A 113 -10.42 -8.85 21.17
CA GLN A 113 -9.60 -7.86 21.90
C GLN A 113 -8.38 -7.38 21.10
N VAL A 114 -8.49 -7.34 19.78
CA VAL A 114 -7.47 -6.90 18.84
C VAL A 114 -7.80 -5.49 18.39
N ARG A 115 -6.82 -4.57 18.47
CA ARG A 115 -7.00 -3.20 17.97
C ARG A 115 -7.19 -3.22 16.45
N PHE A 116 -8.23 -2.58 15.95
CA PHE A 116 -8.47 -2.38 14.53
C PHE A 116 -8.31 -0.91 14.14
N ASP A 117 -7.59 -0.64 13.05
CA ASP A 117 -7.55 0.68 12.43
C ASP A 117 -7.24 0.60 10.94
N MET A 118 -7.43 1.73 10.25
CA MET A 118 -7.19 1.85 8.82
C MET A 118 -6.14 2.90 8.50
N ILE A 119 -5.50 2.75 7.35
CA ILE A 119 -4.67 3.76 6.71
C ILE A 119 -5.22 3.99 5.31
N LEU A 120 -5.68 5.20 5.04
CA LEU A 120 -6.12 5.58 3.71
C LEU A 120 -4.91 6.01 2.89
N LEU A 121 -4.68 5.34 1.75
CA LEU A 121 -3.57 5.60 0.85
C LEU A 121 -4.04 6.47 -0.32
N PRO A 122 -3.41 7.64 -0.56
CA PRO A 122 -3.79 8.50 -1.66
C PRO A 122 -3.23 8.01 -3.00
N TYR A 123 -3.96 8.32 -4.07
CA TYR A 123 -3.46 8.23 -5.44
C TYR A 123 -2.55 9.42 -5.76
N ALA A 124 -1.64 9.21 -6.71
CA ALA A 124 -0.72 10.24 -7.19
C ALA A 124 -1.45 11.49 -7.70
N PHE A 125 -2.64 11.34 -8.29
CA PHE A 125 -3.41 12.47 -8.81
C PHE A 125 -3.89 13.41 -7.70
N GLN A 126 -4.20 12.88 -6.52
CA GLN A 126 -4.70 13.64 -5.37
C GLN A 126 -3.63 14.57 -4.76
N LEU A 127 -2.35 14.23 -4.95
CA LEU A 127 -1.22 15.01 -4.46
C LEU A 127 -0.79 16.14 -5.42
N ARG A 128 -1.21 16.10 -6.69
CA ARG A 128 -0.85 17.14 -7.68
C ARG A 128 -1.68 18.40 -7.43
N PRO A 129 -1.24 19.60 -7.82
CA PRO A 129 -2.16 20.75 -7.98
C PRO A 129 -2.83 20.72 -9.37
N PRO A 130 -4.16 20.98 -9.50
CA PRO A 130 -5.19 21.24 -8.49
C PRO A 130 -5.95 19.95 -8.09
N GLY A 131 -5.22 18.94 -7.64
CA GLY A 131 -5.70 17.59 -7.35
C GLY A 131 -6.96 17.55 -6.51
N ASP A 132 -7.69 16.46 -6.65
CA ASP A 132 -9.02 16.31 -6.07
C ASP A 132 -8.97 15.26 -4.96
N VAL A 133 -9.54 15.60 -3.81
CA VAL A 133 -9.48 14.81 -2.58
C VAL A 133 -10.86 14.32 -2.15
N ARG A 134 -11.92 14.63 -2.93
CA ARG A 134 -13.30 14.29 -2.59
C ARG A 134 -13.52 12.79 -2.30
N PRO A 135 -12.98 11.83 -3.08
CA PRO A 135 -13.12 10.41 -2.75
C PRO A 135 -12.49 10.03 -1.42
N GLN A 136 -11.32 10.60 -1.10
CA GLN A 136 -10.64 10.39 0.18
C GLN A 136 -11.48 10.91 1.34
N GLN A 137 -12.05 12.10 1.18
CA GLN A 137 -12.93 12.71 2.17
C GLN A 137 -14.23 11.92 2.34
N ALA A 138 -14.78 11.35 1.26
CA ALA A 138 -16.00 10.55 1.30
C ALA A 138 -15.81 9.28 2.16
N ILE A 139 -14.75 8.49 1.90
CA ILE A 139 -14.44 7.33 2.74
C ILE A 139 -14.06 7.75 4.16
N GLY A 140 -13.25 8.81 4.33
CA GLY A 140 -12.88 9.30 5.66
C GLY A 140 -14.07 9.78 6.49
N LYS A 141 -15.09 10.39 5.87
CA LYS A 141 -16.35 10.72 6.53
C LYS A 141 -17.10 9.46 6.95
N LEU A 142 -17.24 8.50 6.03
CA LEU A 142 -17.96 7.24 6.29
C LEU A 142 -17.33 6.44 7.43
N LEU A 143 -16.00 6.32 7.46
CA LEU A 143 -15.27 5.66 8.54
C LEU A 143 -15.48 6.38 9.87
N ARG A 144 -15.45 7.72 9.87
CA ARG A 144 -15.71 8.53 11.07
C ARG A 144 -17.12 8.31 11.61
N ASP A 145 -18.12 8.31 10.73
CA ASP A 145 -19.53 8.12 11.10
C ASP A 145 -19.78 6.71 11.67
N ARG A 146 -19.00 5.72 11.24
CA ARG A 146 -19.03 4.34 11.75
C ARG A 146 -18.15 4.11 12.98
N GLY A 147 -17.39 5.11 13.44
CA GLY A 147 -16.47 4.96 14.56
C GLY A 147 -15.25 4.08 14.26
N ILE A 148 -14.92 3.86 12.99
CA ILE A 148 -13.72 3.11 12.58
C ILE A 148 -12.50 4.04 12.67
N PRO A 149 -11.49 3.73 13.51
CA PRO A 149 -10.28 4.54 13.58
C PRO A 149 -9.51 4.49 12.26
N TYR A 150 -9.13 5.63 11.71
CA TYR A 150 -8.33 5.67 10.50
C TYR A 150 -7.26 6.76 10.54
N TYR A 151 -6.31 6.62 9.62
CA TYR A 151 -5.27 7.59 9.34
C TYR A 151 -5.29 7.95 7.87
N ASP A 152 -5.47 9.23 7.57
CA ASP A 152 -5.34 9.70 6.20
C ASP A 152 -3.88 10.04 5.90
N LEU A 153 -3.24 9.24 5.05
CA LEU A 153 -1.86 9.49 4.67
C LEU A 153 -1.73 10.72 3.75
N LEU A 154 -2.83 11.17 3.14
CA LEU A 154 -2.84 12.36 2.30
C LEU A 154 -2.40 13.62 3.08
N ASP A 155 -2.80 13.75 4.35
CA ASP A 155 -2.45 14.89 5.21
C ASP A 155 -0.94 15.01 5.46
N ASP A 156 -0.21 13.90 5.27
CA ASP A 156 1.19 13.72 5.63
C ASP A 156 2.14 13.77 4.42
N LEU A 157 1.56 13.79 3.22
CA LEU A 157 2.25 13.82 1.95
C LEU A 157 2.04 15.20 1.31
N ALA A 158 3.13 15.94 1.11
CA ALA A 158 3.05 17.28 0.56
C ALA A 158 2.82 17.24 -0.97
N PRO A 159 2.31 18.32 -1.60
CA PRO A 159 2.33 18.43 -3.06
C PRO A 159 3.73 18.32 -3.68
N SER A 160 4.79 18.66 -2.93
CA SER A 160 6.18 18.40 -3.33
C SER A 160 6.53 16.90 -3.35
N ASP A 161 5.80 16.09 -2.57
CA ASP A 161 5.87 14.63 -2.59
C ASP A 161 5.12 14.02 -3.79
N ALA A 162 4.29 14.79 -4.50
CA ALA A 162 3.65 14.39 -5.76
C ALA A 162 4.63 14.08 -6.89
N SER A 163 5.93 14.25 -6.65
CA SER A 163 6.99 13.79 -7.53
C SER A 163 6.69 12.34 -7.99
N THR A 164 6.90 12.08 -9.28
CA THR A 164 6.77 10.76 -9.90
C THR A 164 7.59 9.66 -9.22
N SER A 165 8.42 9.99 -8.22
CA SER A 165 9.24 9.04 -7.49
C SER A 165 8.51 8.29 -6.38
N LEU A 166 7.39 8.81 -5.83
CA LEU A 166 6.63 8.07 -4.80
C LEU A 166 5.76 6.97 -5.38
N PHE A 167 5.34 7.09 -6.63
CA PHE A 167 4.50 6.12 -7.32
C PHE A 167 5.27 5.37 -8.40
N LEU A 168 4.75 4.24 -8.84
CA LEU A 168 5.32 3.54 -9.98
C LEU A 168 5.22 4.41 -11.24
N TYR A 169 6.25 4.33 -12.08
CA TYR A 169 6.29 5.15 -13.27
C TYR A 169 5.14 4.79 -14.24
N GLY A 170 4.26 5.76 -14.51
CA GLY A 170 3.07 5.56 -15.35
C GLY A 170 1.89 4.87 -14.64
N ASP A 171 2.01 4.62 -13.34
CA ASP A 171 0.97 4.03 -12.49
C ASP A 171 0.86 4.85 -11.19
N GLY A 172 -0.19 5.67 -11.13
CA GLY A 172 -0.41 6.57 -10.01
C GLY A 172 -1.27 5.99 -8.90
N ILE A 173 -1.54 4.68 -8.93
CA ILE A 173 -2.31 3.97 -7.91
C ILE A 173 -1.34 3.30 -6.93
N HIS A 174 -0.29 2.70 -7.47
CA HIS A 174 0.67 1.93 -6.66
C HIS A 174 1.90 2.74 -6.29
N PHE A 175 2.27 2.69 -5.01
CA PHE A 175 3.52 3.26 -4.53
C PHE A 175 4.74 2.54 -5.13
N SER A 176 5.80 3.31 -5.37
CA SER A 176 7.13 2.77 -5.64
C SER A 176 7.76 2.26 -4.34
N LYS A 177 8.95 1.64 -4.43
CA LYS A 177 9.77 1.32 -3.24
C LYS A 177 10.01 2.55 -2.36
N LYS A 178 10.22 3.72 -2.97
CA LYS A 178 10.39 4.99 -2.25
C LYS A 178 9.08 5.45 -1.60
N GLY A 179 7.96 5.28 -2.28
CA GLY A 179 6.62 5.52 -1.72
C GLY A 179 6.36 4.68 -0.48
N HIS A 180 6.52 3.36 -0.57
CA HIS A 180 6.36 2.46 0.57
C HIS A 180 7.31 2.79 1.73
N ALA A 181 8.58 3.11 1.44
CA ALA A 181 9.54 3.50 2.48
C ALA A 181 9.11 4.80 3.19
N ARG A 182 8.60 5.78 2.44
CA ARG A 182 8.09 7.03 2.99
C ARG A 182 6.84 6.81 3.85
N THR A 183 5.90 6.00 3.37
CA THR A 183 4.71 5.60 4.14
C THR A 183 5.09 4.92 5.44
N ALA A 184 5.99 3.93 5.39
CA ALA A 184 6.47 3.22 6.58
C ALA A 184 7.13 4.18 7.58
N GLU A 185 7.98 5.12 7.11
CA GLU A 185 8.60 6.14 7.97
C GLU A 185 7.55 6.98 8.72
N ARG A 186 6.49 7.43 8.02
CA ARG A 186 5.41 8.22 8.63
C ARG A 186 4.67 7.42 9.69
N LEU A 187 4.31 6.18 9.39
CA LEU A 187 3.59 5.29 10.31
C LEU A 187 4.44 4.97 11.55
N ILE A 188 5.71 4.62 11.38
CA ILE A 188 6.63 4.35 12.50
C ILE A 188 6.71 5.56 13.44
N ARG A 189 6.88 6.77 12.90
CA ARG A 189 6.93 8.01 13.69
C ARG A 189 5.62 8.25 14.46
N ARG A 190 4.47 8.07 13.80
CA ARG A 190 3.15 8.24 14.42
C ARG A 190 2.95 7.30 15.60
N GLU A 191 3.37 6.05 15.44
CA GLU A 191 3.22 5.02 16.47
C GLU A 191 4.29 5.12 17.57
N GLY A 192 5.22 6.08 17.48
CA GLY A 192 6.33 6.22 18.43
C GLY A 192 7.31 5.04 18.40
N ILE A 193 7.29 4.25 17.33
CA ILE A 193 8.19 3.10 17.18
C ILE A 193 9.57 3.67 16.80
N PRO A 194 10.66 3.33 17.52
CA PRO A 194 11.99 3.77 17.13
C PRO A 194 12.34 3.19 15.75
N PRO A 195 12.99 3.97 14.85
CA PRO A 195 13.40 3.46 13.56
C PRO A 195 14.33 2.26 13.77
N ALA A 196 14.20 1.25 12.90
CA ALA A 196 15.10 0.10 12.94
C ALA A 196 16.56 0.59 12.88
N PRO A 197 17.48 -0.01 13.65
CA PRO A 197 18.89 0.35 13.57
C PRO A 197 19.33 0.20 12.11
N LYS A 198 19.97 1.23 11.56
CA LYS A 198 20.58 1.11 10.24
C LYS A 198 21.61 -0.01 10.35
N GLU A 199 21.42 -1.09 9.60
CA GLU A 199 22.47 -2.09 9.43
C GLU A 199 23.71 -1.36 8.93
N ASN A 200 24.75 -1.29 9.76
CA ASN A 200 26.03 -0.76 9.34
C ASN A 200 26.56 -1.71 8.26
N PRO A 201 26.76 -1.26 7.01
CA PRO A 201 27.32 -2.11 5.97
C PRO A 201 28.83 -2.35 6.17
N SER A 202 29.42 -1.88 7.28
CA SER A 202 30.75 -2.25 7.70
C SER A 202 30.71 -3.62 8.39
N GLY A 203 30.55 -4.67 7.58
CA GLY A 203 31.11 -5.97 7.93
C GLY A 203 32.62 -5.83 7.99
N GLU A 204 33.16 -5.31 9.10
CA GLU A 204 34.55 -5.54 9.45
C GLU A 204 34.71 -7.05 9.63
N GLY A 205 35.55 -7.64 8.78
CA GLY A 205 35.80 -9.06 8.73
C GLY A 205 36.20 -9.60 10.09
N PHE A 206 35.63 -10.75 10.43
CA PHE A 206 36.17 -11.61 11.47
C PHE A 206 37.68 -11.78 11.26
N PRO A 207 38.53 -11.47 12.25
CA PRO A 207 39.94 -11.83 12.16
C PRO A 207 40.02 -13.36 12.17
N VAL A 208 40.53 -13.91 11.07
CA VAL A 208 40.93 -15.32 10.98
C VAL A 208 41.95 -15.57 12.09
N GLY A 209 41.53 -16.34 13.09
CA GLY A 209 42.36 -16.69 14.24
C GLY A 209 43.63 -17.41 13.80
N THR A 210 44.78 -16.79 14.02
CA THR A 210 46.06 -17.47 13.96
C THR A 210 46.20 -18.38 15.19
N SER A 211 46.21 -19.67 14.92
CA SER A 211 46.72 -20.77 15.75
C SER A 211 47.89 -20.34 16.65
N GLY A 212 47.63 -20.26 17.96
CA GLY A 212 48.61 -20.02 19.01
C GLY A 212 48.76 -21.26 19.89
N ARG A 213 49.89 -21.95 19.74
CA ARG A 213 50.34 -23.15 20.46
C ARG A 213 49.93 -23.23 21.94
N VAL A 214 49.27 -24.34 22.28
CA VAL A 214 49.18 -24.87 23.65
C VAL A 214 50.58 -25.33 24.09
N ARG A 215 51.16 -24.69 25.11
CA ARG A 215 52.29 -25.22 25.88
C ARG A 215 51.76 -25.80 27.18
N SER A 216 51.85 -27.11 27.30
CA SER A 216 51.69 -27.84 28.56
C SER A 216 52.75 -27.40 29.57
N ARG A 217 52.34 -27.07 30.80
CA ARG A 217 53.20 -27.20 31.98
C ARG A 217 52.46 -27.98 33.06
N ARG A 218 53.13 -29.04 33.50
CA ARG A 218 52.76 -29.96 34.57
C ARG A 218 52.87 -29.27 35.94
N SER A 219 52.02 -29.73 36.86
CA SER A 219 52.26 -30.03 38.28
C SER A 219 52.99 -29.00 39.16
N SER A 220 52.35 -28.58 40.25
CA SER A 220 52.53 -29.22 41.57
C SER A 220 51.67 -28.55 42.65
N PHE A 221 51.01 -29.39 43.46
CA PHE A 221 50.45 -29.11 44.79
C PHE A 221 51.53 -28.55 45.75
N PRO A 222 51.14 -27.83 46.82
CA PRO A 222 50.61 -28.43 48.05
C PRO A 222 49.18 -27.99 48.41
#